data_AF-A0A0D7BJR6-F1
#
_entry.id   AF-A0A0D7BJR6-F1
#
_cell.length_a   1.000
_cell.length_b   1.000
_cell.length_c   1.000
_cell.angle_alpha   90.00
_cell.angle_beta   90.00
_cell.angle_gamma   90.00
#
_symmetry.space_group_name_H-M   'P 1'
#
loop_
_entity.id
_entity.type
_entity.pdbx_description
1 polymer ?
#
loop_
_entity_poly.entity_id
_entity_poly.type
_entity_poly.pdbx_seq_one_letter_code
_entity_poly.pdbx_strand_id
1 'polypeptide(L)'
;MEVDEGARLFTDHIDVDAEDDLEYDESEEVHMKNKDPAERLEIEAEIEDLNRKVSQLRNDYKLVDRLGTGTFSSVYKAVDLRHHKWDNTTWRGHHPPESSAHYQSAPHPRNSTFYVAIKRIYVTSSPERIRNEIAIMKDCLGCRHVSQLITAFRHKDQVVAIMPYQRNEDFRDFYTLLPMDGIKAYLRCMFRGLRDIHARGIIHRDVKPANFLYDPLSGVGTLCDFGLASRIETVTGSSANCCFHTSATARHPHGEMKTTKTSRSEMAKKTQKEARARTKGPSHLVGYPSNDTRPTAKANRAGTRGFRAPEVLLKCPDQNGAVDVWSVGVIMLFFLTRKFPLFQSSDDTEALMEIATILGQKKMEEAATLHGKLFCTNAPSVPIQGMSWPEFCERLNPSLEEPLTPNPAWYPHAEIPPSKEEHLRDLRDALDLLEHILEPKSVLRYTPKQALYHRFLREDIGDDEFRPHLFKGKGVCAAFHDEDDHGNCAVFHPSTDQLRLTKAGQGIAIGNEPCEIHQGLV
;
A
#
# COMPACT_ATOMS: atom_id res chain seq x y z
N MET A 1 13.81 33.62 58.22
CA MET A 1 14.95 32.77 58.64
C MET A 1 14.40 31.37 58.85
N GLU A 2 14.80 30.30 58.19
CA GLU A 2 15.79 29.95 57.15
C GLU A 2 15.26 28.59 56.59
N VAL A 3 14.96 28.44 55.29
CA VAL A 3 15.74 27.73 54.23
C VAL A 3 16.67 26.59 54.69
N ASP A 4 16.40 25.35 54.23
CA ASP A 4 17.29 24.40 53.48
C ASP A 4 16.71 22.97 53.54
N GLU A 5 16.36 22.31 52.44
CA GLU A 5 17.15 21.67 51.35
C GLU A 5 17.57 20.21 51.62
N GLY A 6 17.38 19.36 50.61
CA GLY A 6 17.77 17.95 50.66
C GLY A 6 17.23 17.08 49.52
N ALA A 7 17.15 17.60 48.30
CA ALA A 7 16.92 16.79 47.10
C ALA A 7 18.24 16.11 46.69
N ARG A 8 18.27 14.77 46.64
CA ARG A 8 19.42 14.00 46.17
C ARG A 8 19.41 13.94 44.64
N LEU A 9 20.29 14.73 44.02
CA LEU A 9 20.74 14.57 42.64
C LEU A 9 21.71 13.38 42.58
N PHE A 10 21.38 12.34 41.81
CA PHE A 10 22.33 11.36 41.32
C PHE A 10 22.92 11.89 40.01
N THR A 11 24.16 12.33 40.05
CA THR A 11 24.98 12.63 38.88
C THR A 11 25.73 11.36 38.49
N ASP A 12 25.26 10.65 37.46
CA ASP A 12 26.07 9.61 36.82
C ASP A 12 27.01 10.28 35.81
N HIS A 13 28.30 10.21 36.14
CA HIS A 13 29.40 10.52 35.25
C HIS A 13 29.38 9.55 34.06
N ILE A 14 29.37 10.09 32.85
CA ILE A 14 29.56 9.33 31.62
C ILE A 14 31.07 9.16 31.43
N ASP A 15 31.59 7.96 31.73
CA ASP A 15 32.92 7.54 31.27
C ASP A 15 32.85 7.32 29.75
N VAL A 16 33.66 8.09 29.01
CA VAL A 16 33.72 8.11 27.55
C VAL A 16 34.97 7.37 27.08
N ASP A 17 35.19 6.12 27.49
CA ASP A 17 36.32 5.31 27.02
C ASP A 17 36.01 3.81 27.16
N ALA A 18 35.11 3.32 26.31
CA ALA A 18 35.01 1.91 25.98
C ALA A 18 34.89 1.79 24.46
N GLU A 19 35.98 1.38 23.81
CA GLU A 19 35.93 0.82 22.47
C GLU A 19 35.10 -0.47 22.54
N ASP A 20 33.78 -0.34 22.45
CA ASP A 20 32.87 -1.48 22.44
C ASP A 20 32.95 -2.19 21.08
N ASP A 21 33.56 -3.38 21.10
CA ASP A 21 33.51 -4.37 20.04
C ASP A 21 32.05 -4.71 19.73
N LEU A 22 31.52 -4.12 18.65
CA LEU A 22 30.21 -4.44 18.10
C LEU A 22 30.23 -5.90 17.62
N GLU A 23 29.50 -6.80 18.31
CA GLU A 23 29.22 -8.15 17.83
C GLU A 23 28.52 -8.07 16.46
N TYR A 24 29.28 -8.32 15.40
CA TYR A 24 28.82 -8.39 14.02
C TYR A 24 28.03 -9.69 13.82
N ASP A 25 26.82 -9.60 13.30
CA ASP A 25 26.01 -10.79 12.95
C ASP A 25 26.68 -11.58 11.82
N GLU A 26 27.26 -12.74 12.15
CA GLU A 26 27.98 -13.62 11.23
C GLU A 26 27.10 -14.15 10.08
N SER A 27 25.78 -14.15 10.22
CA SER A 27 24.85 -14.62 9.18
C SER A 27 24.83 -13.71 7.93
N GLU A 28 25.23 -12.45 8.08
CA GLU A 28 25.12 -11.42 7.04
C GLU A 28 26.35 -11.38 6.11
N GLU A 29 27.54 -11.75 6.61
CA GLU A 29 28.71 -11.97 5.75
C GLU A 29 28.45 -13.12 4.76
N VAL A 30 27.64 -14.10 5.14
CA VAL A 30 27.31 -15.26 4.30
C VAL A 30 26.49 -14.83 3.08
N HIS A 31 25.56 -13.87 3.21
CA HIS A 31 24.73 -13.42 2.09
C HIS A 31 25.57 -12.73 1.00
N MET A 32 26.48 -11.82 1.39
CA MET A 32 27.40 -11.17 0.46
C MET A 32 28.37 -12.20 -0.14
N LYS A 33 28.83 -13.18 0.67
CA LYS A 33 29.70 -14.30 0.24
C LYS A 33 29.03 -15.33 -0.68
N ASN A 34 27.72 -15.26 -0.89
CA ASN A 34 27.00 -16.13 -1.83
C ASN A 34 26.72 -15.48 -3.20
N LYS A 35 26.95 -14.17 -3.37
CA LYS A 35 26.75 -13.47 -4.66
C LYS A 35 27.88 -13.74 -5.65
N ASP A 36 27.59 -13.64 -6.95
CA ASP A 36 28.62 -13.79 -7.99
C ASP A 36 29.73 -12.72 -7.82
N PRO A 37 31.03 -13.05 -8.00
CA PRO A 37 32.11 -12.09 -7.85
C PRO A 37 31.97 -10.81 -8.70
N ALA A 38 31.41 -10.91 -9.91
CA ALA A 38 31.18 -9.75 -10.77
C ALA A 38 30.09 -8.83 -10.20
N GLU A 39 29.02 -9.42 -9.65
CA GLU A 39 27.94 -8.66 -9.00
C GLU A 39 28.45 -7.92 -7.76
N ARG A 40 29.32 -8.54 -6.96
CA ARG A 40 29.92 -7.88 -5.79
C ARG A 40 30.75 -6.67 -6.17
N LEU A 41 31.60 -6.80 -7.18
CA LEU A 41 32.43 -5.70 -7.68
C LEU A 41 31.56 -4.52 -8.19
N GLU A 42 30.43 -4.83 -8.84
CA GLU A 42 29.46 -3.81 -9.25
C GLU A 42 28.83 -3.11 -8.04
N ILE A 43 28.39 -3.86 -7.03
CA ILE A 43 27.80 -3.33 -5.80
C ILE A 43 28.81 -2.45 -5.04
N GLU A 44 30.05 -2.91 -4.89
CA GLU A 44 31.13 -2.16 -4.24
C GLU A 44 31.40 -0.83 -4.97
N ALA A 45 31.49 -0.86 -6.31
CA ALA A 45 31.68 0.34 -7.12
C ALA A 45 30.50 1.33 -7.00
N GLU A 46 29.27 0.83 -6.95
CA GLU A 46 28.07 1.66 -6.73
C GLU A 46 28.05 2.29 -5.34
N ILE A 47 28.38 1.52 -4.30
CA ILE A 47 28.47 2.00 -2.92
C ILE A 47 29.54 3.08 -2.82
N GLU A 48 30.71 2.89 -3.46
CA GLU A 48 31.77 3.88 -3.47
C GLU A 48 31.33 5.17 -4.20
N ASP A 49 30.64 5.06 -5.35
CA ASP A 49 30.06 6.21 -6.05
C ASP A 49 29.07 6.98 -5.18
N LEU A 50 28.17 6.27 -4.50
CA LEU A 50 27.18 6.88 -3.63
C LEU A 50 27.84 7.60 -2.46
N ASN A 51 28.80 6.95 -1.79
CA ASN A 51 29.58 7.55 -0.71
C ASN A 51 30.37 8.78 -1.18
N ARG A 52 30.88 8.79 -2.40
CA ARG A 52 31.58 9.94 -2.98
C ARG A 52 30.64 11.11 -3.26
N LYS A 53 29.45 10.84 -3.81
CA LYS A 53 28.50 11.89 -4.20
C LYS A 53 27.70 12.46 -3.02
N VAL A 54 27.46 11.66 -1.98
CA VAL A 54 26.76 12.06 -0.76
C VAL A 54 27.67 11.80 0.44
N SER A 55 28.71 12.62 0.59
CA SER A 55 29.74 12.47 1.61
C SER A 55 29.20 12.48 3.05
N GLN A 56 28.02 13.07 3.27
CA GLN A 56 27.30 13.06 4.54
C GLN A 56 26.99 11.64 5.04
N LEU A 57 26.83 10.66 4.14
CA LEU A 57 26.53 9.28 4.51
C LEU A 57 27.70 8.60 5.21
N ARG A 58 28.95 8.88 4.80
CA ARG A 58 30.14 8.12 5.22
C ARG A 58 30.37 8.11 6.73
N ASN A 59 29.98 9.18 7.43
CA ASN A 59 30.22 9.33 8.86
C ASN A 59 29.09 8.76 9.72
N ASP A 60 27.89 8.66 9.15
CA ASP A 60 26.67 8.27 9.86
C ASP A 60 26.25 6.83 9.51
N TYR A 61 26.62 6.31 8.33
CA TYR A 61 26.15 5.02 7.82
C TYR A 61 27.26 4.20 7.14
N LYS A 62 27.28 2.89 7.41
CA LYS A 62 28.12 1.91 6.70
C LYS A 62 27.26 1.09 5.75
N LEU A 63 27.35 1.33 4.44
CA LEU A 63 26.61 0.56 3.43
C LEU A 63 27.18 -0.86 3.35
N VAL A 64 26.29 -1.83 3.32
CA VAL A 64 26.58 -3.27 3.40
C VAL A 64 26.30 -3.96 2.07
N ASP A 65 25.10 -3.74 1.51
CA ASP A 65 24.65 -4.46 0.32
C ASP A 65 23.61 -3.67 -0.48
N ARG A 66 23.41 -4.03 -1.75
CA ARG A 66 22.32 -3.54 -2.61
C ARG A 66 21.11 -4.46 -2.46
N LEU A 67 20.02 -3.91 -1.91
CA LEU A 67 18.75 -4.62 -1.71
C LEU A 67 17.91 -4.69 -2.99
N GLY A 68 18.00 -3.68 -3.86
CA GLY A 68 17.26 -3.69 -5.11
C GLY A 68 17.46 -2.46 -5.97
N THR A 69 17.10 -2.60 -7.25
CA THR A 69 17.10 -1.51 -8.23
C THR A 69 15.73 -1.41 -8.91
N GLY A 70 15.29 -0.18 -9.11
CA GLY A 70 14.04 0.13 -9.80
C GLY A 70 14.25 1.20 -10.85
N THR A 71 13.17 1.56 -11.55
CA THR A 71 13.21 2.57 -12.61
C THR A 71 13.60 3.97 -12.10
N PHE A 72 13.32 4.26 -10.83
CA PHE A 72 13.46 5.61 -10.26
C PHE A 72 14.42 5.68 -9.06
N SER A 73 14.93 4.55 -8.60
CA SER A 73 15.80 4.49 -7.42
C SER A 73 16.59 3.19 -7.33
N SER A 74 17.66 3.22 -6.55
CA SER A 74 18.31 2.03 -5.97
C SER A 74 18.22 2.06 -4.45
N VAL A 75 18.18 0.89 -3.81
CA VAL A 75 18.05 0.74 -2.35
C VAL A 75 19.19 -0.10 -1.81
N TYR A 76 19.82 0.36 -0.74
CA TYR A 76 20.96 -0.27 -0.10
C TYR A 76 20.66 -0.57 1.37
N LYS A 77 21.16 -1.70 1.89
CA LYS A 77 21.20 -1.99 3.32
C LYS A 77 22.42 -1.29 3.91
N ALA A 78 22.28 -0.67 5.07
CA ALA A 78 23.37 -0.04 5.78
C ALA A 78 23.22 -0.20 7.30
N VAL A 79 24.34 -0.15 8.00
CA VAL A 79 24.39 -0.01 9.47
C VAL A 79 24.37 1.48 9.81
N ASP A 80 23.49 1.89 10.72
CA ASP A 80 23.45 3.24 11.30
C ASP A 80 24.44 3.33 12.47
N LEU A 81 25.55 4.04 12.23
CA LEU A 81 26.65 4.22 13.18
C LEU A 81 26.31 5.28 14.25
N ARG A 82 25.29 6.11 14.01
CA ARG A 82 24.88 7.22 14.88
C ARG A 82 23.37 7.21 15.09
N HIS A 83 22.84 6.06 15.45
CA HIS A 83 21.40 5.79 15.61
C HIS A 83 20.67 6.69 16.62
N HIS A 84 21.39 7.47 17.45
CA HIS A 84 20.83 8.41 18.43
C HIS A 84 20.66 9.83 17.86
N LYS A 85 21.23 10.11 16.68
CA LYS A 85 21.21 11.44 16.05
C LYS A 85 19.82 11.86 15.57
N TRP A 86 18.97 10.90 15.25
CA TRP A 86 17.61 11.12 14.75
C TRP A 86 16.58 10.49 15.68
N ASP A 87 15.37 11.03 15.67
CA ASP A 87 14.25 10.42 16.38
C ASP A 87 13.88 9.09 15.69
N ASN A 88 14.19 8.03 16.41
CA ASN A 88 14.10 6.64 15.97
C ASN A 88 13.06 5.87 16.81
N THR A 89 12.28 6.57 17.64
CA THR A 89 11.29 5.98 18.55
C THR A 89 10.33 5.04 17.83
N THR A 90 9.68 5.53 16.77
CA THR A 90 8.75 4.76 15.93
C THR A 90 9.36 3.54 15.28
N TRP A 91 10.68 3.47 15.11
CA TRP A 91 11.38 2.34 14.49
C TRP A 91 11.90 1.32 15.52
N ARG A 92 12.19 1.75 16.75
CA ARG A 92 12.66 0.89 17.86
C ARG A 92 11.59 -0.02 18.44
N GLY A 93 10.50 -0.29 17.70
CA GLY A 93 9.29 -0.82 18.33
C GLY A 93 8.92 0.02 19.54
N HIS A 94 9.13 1.33 19.51
CA HIS A 94 8.60 2.24 20.52
C HIS A 94 7.70 3.22 19.82
N HIS A 95 6.60 2.68 19.34
CA HIS A 95 5.54 3.48 18.78
C HIS A 95 4.88 4.20 19.95
N PRO A 96 4.77 5.53 19.91
CA PRO A 96 4.15 6.26 21.00
C PRO A 96 2.67 5.82 21.10
N PRO A 97 2.00 5.94 22.26
CA PRO A 97 0.63 5.45 22.44
C PRO A 97 -0.31 5.91 21.33
N GLU A 98 -0.06 7.09 20.74
CA GLU A 98 -0.79 7.77 19.68
C GLU A 98 -0.56 7.17 18.26
N SER A 99 0.36 6.22 18.12
CA SER A 99 0.68 5.58 16.84
C SER A 99 -0.26 4.41 16.57
N SER A 100 -0.72 4.29 15.32
CA SER A 100 -1.47 3.11 14.88
C SER A 100 -0.68 1.79 14.98
N ALA A 101 0.64 1.88 15.16
CA ALA A 101 1.54 0.76 15.36
C ALA A 101 1.90 0.53 16.85
N HIS A 102 1.27 1.21 17.82
CA HIS A 102 1.61 1.09 19.26
C HIS A 102 1.72 -0.37 19.74
N TYR A 103 0.75 -1.22 19.36
CA TYR A 103 0.73 -2.64 19.72
C TYR A 103 1.90 -3.47 19.17
N GLN A 104 2.65 -2.94 18.19
CA GLN A 104 3.88 -3.54 17.66
C GLN A 104 5.12 -3.13 18.45
N SER A 105 4.93 -2.38 19.55
CA SER A 105 6.06 -1.92 20.36
C SER A 105 6.75 -3.08 21.07
N ALA A 106 8.06 -3.22 20.87
CA ALA A 106 8.89 -4.24 21.47
C ALA A 106 10.21 -3.62 22.00
N PRO A 107 10.65 -4.00 23.22
CA PRO A 107 11.92 -3.53 23.76
C PRO A 107 13.08 -4.05 22.90
N HIS A 108 13.94 -3.14 22.45
CA HIS A 108 15.17 -3.51 21.75
C HIS A 108 16.32 -3.74 22.75
N PRO A 109 17.11 -4.82 22.60
CA PRO A 109 18.31 -5.04 23.42
C PRO A 109 19.28 -3.86 23.35
N ARG A 110 20.00 -3.60 24.46
CA ARG A 110 20.86 -2.41 24.61
C ARG A 110 22.07 -2.37 23.63
N ASN A 111 22.42 -3.48 22.99
CA ASN A 111 23.60 -3.60 22.11
C ASN A 111 23.24 -4.11 20.68
N SER A 112 22.03 -3.84 20.20
CA SER A 112 21.64 -4.28 18.86
C SER A 112 22.27 -3.44 17.75
N THR A 113 22.80 -4.09 16.71
CA THR A 113 23.16 -3.44 15.45
C THR A 113 21.91 -2.90 14.78
N PHE A 114 22.01 -1.66 14.33
CA PHE A 114 20.90 -0.88 13.82
C PHE A 114 20.95 -0.80 12.30
N TYR A 115 20.08 -1.57 11.63
CA TYR A 115 20.03 -1.59 10.17
C TYR A 115 19.02 -0.58 9.61
N VAL A 116 19.43 0.10 8.54
CA VAL A 116 18.60 1.03 7.77
C VAL A 116 18.63 0.67 6.28
N ALA A 117 17.57 1.06 5.57
CA ALA A 117 17.50 1.05 4.13
C ALA A 117 17.76 2.47 3.59
N ILE A 118 18.75 2.61 2.73
CA ILE A 118 19.11 3.87 2.06
C ILE A 118 18.59 3.81 0.63
N LYS A 119 17.55 4.59 0.32
CA LYS A 119 16.99 4.72 -1.03
C LYS A 119 17.62 5.92 -1.73
N ARG A 120 18.47 5.65 -2.73
CA ARG A 120 19.00 6.64 -3.66
C ARG A 120 17.98 6.90 -4.76
N ILE A 121 17.42 8.11 -4.79
CA ILE A 121 16.46 8.52 -5.81
C ILE A 121 17.23 9.05 -7.02
N TYR A 122 16.92 8.56 -8.22
CA TYR A 122 17.63 8.94 -9.44
C TYR A 122 17.32 10.37 -9.86
N VAL A 123 18.32 11.04 -10.42
CA VAL A 123 18.26 12.42 -10.93
C VAL A 123 17.28 12.61 -12.09
N THR A 124 16.88 11.52 -12.74
CA THR A 124 15.86 11.50 -13.80
C THR A 124 14.45 11.77 -13.25
N SER A 125 14.25 11.67 -11.94
CA SER A 125 13.00 12.05 -11.28
C SER A 125 12.90 13.57 -11.15
N SER A 126 11.76 14.14 -11.50
CA SER A 126 11.55 15.59 -11.35
C SER A 126 11.62 16.01 -9.87
N PRO A 127 12.13 17.22 -9.56
CA PRO A 127 12.19 17.70 -8.17
C PRO A 127 10.83 17.72 -7.47
N GLU A 128 9.75 17.95 -8.23
CA GLU A 128 8.38 17.89 -7.72
C GLU A 128 7.97 16.48 -7.30
N ARG A 129 8.34 15.47 -8.09
CA ARG A 129 8.09 14.07 -7.75
C ARG A 129 8.84 13.63 -6.50
N ILE A 130 10.12 14.00 -6.40
CA ILE A 130 10.95 13.72 -5.21
C ILE A 130 10.35 14.38 -3.98
N ARG A 131 9.95 15.66 -4.09
CA ARG A 131 9.28 16.39 -3.00
C ARG A 131 7.97 15.71 -2.60
N ASN A 132 7.16 15.30 -3.57
CA ASN A 132 5.88 14.64 -3.31
C ASN A 132 6.07 13.32 -2.58
N GLU A 133 7.03 12.50 -2.99
CA GLU A 133 7.37 11.23 -2.33
C GLU A 133 7.77 11.44 -0.86
N ILE A 134 8.73 12.34 -0.60
CA ILE A 134 9.17 12.65 0.77
C ILE A 134 8.03 13.23 1.62
N ALA A 135 7.20 14.10 1.03
CA ALA A 135 6.04 14.67 1.73
C ALA A 135 4.99 13.61 2.09
N ILE A 136 4.69 12.69 1.17
CA ILE A 136 3.78 11.56 1.42
C ILE A 136 4.34 10.66 2.52
N MET A 137 5.62 10.31 2.46
CA MET A 137 6.25 9.50 3.52
C MET A 137 6.17 10.19 4.88
N LYS A 138 6.33 11.51 4.93
CA LYS A 138 6.17 12.30 6.15
C LYS A 138 4.73 12.26 6.69
N ASP A 139 3.73 12.37 5.81
CA ASP A 139 2.31 12.27 6.19
C ASP A 139 1.93 10.86 6.65
N CYS A 140 2.70 9.85 6.24
CA CYS A 140 2.56 8.45 6.64
C CYS A 140 3.33 8.07 7.91
N LEU A 141 3.99 9.02 8.59
CA LEU A 141 4.65 8.71 9.86
C LEU A 141 3.64 8.19 10.89
N GLY A 142 3.99 7.11 11.58
CA GLY A 142 3.12 6.41 12.54
C GLY A 142 2.07 5.48 11.92
N CYS A 143 2.01 5.38 10.58
CA CYS A 143 1.20 4.35 9.91
C CYS A 143 1.85 2.97 10.08
N ARG A 144 1.08 2.02 10.63
CA ARG A 144 1.50 0.61 10.69
C ARG A 144 1.58 -0.01 9.31
N HIS A 145 2.47 -0.99 9.15
CA HIS A 145 2.65 -1.70 7.88
C HIS A 145 2.94 -0.76 6.70
N VAL A 146 3.53 0.40 6.98
CA VAL A 146 3.96 1.41 6.00
C VAL A 146 5.38 1.82 6.34
N SER A 147 6.25 1.88 5.34
CA SER A 147 7.65 2.25 5.52
C SER A 147 7.77 3.67 6.07
N GLN A 148 8.56 3.82 7.13
CA GLN A 148 8.76 5.08 7.84
C GLN A 148 9.96 5.85 7.25
N LEU A 149 9.94 7.17 7.36
CA LEU A 149 11.07 8.03 6.99
C LEU A 149 11.82 8.47 8.25
N ILE A 150 13.10 8.09 8.37
CA ILE A 150 13.98 8.56 9.44
C ILE A 150 14.47 9.97 9.08
N THR A 151 15.11 10.09 7.92
CA THR A 151 15.63 11.37 7.42
C THR A 151 15.86 11.30 5.91
N ALA A 152 16.20 12.43 5.30
CA ALA A 152 16.60 12.50 3.89
C ALA A 152 17.76 13.49 3.72
N PHE A 153 18.73 13.11 2.90
CA PHE A 153 19.86 13.97 2.55
C PHE A 153 19.76 14.40 1.09
N ARG A 154 20.22 15.63 0.84
CA ARG A 154 20.39 16.15 -0.51
C ARG A 154 21.77 16.77 -0.65
N HIS A 155 22.51 16.31 -1.66
CA HIS A 155 23.74 16.95 -2.09
C HIS A 155 23.66 17.19 -3.60
N LYS A 156 23.53 18.47 -3.98
CA LYS A 156 23.29 18.90 -5.37
C LYS A 156 22.03 18.25 -5.96
N ASP A 157 22.22 17.37 -6.95
CA ASP A 157 21.19 16.61 -7.65
C ASP A 157 20.93 15.23 -7.03
N GLN A 158 21.81 14.74 -6.15
CA GLN A 158 21.60 13.49 -5.45
C GLN A 158 20.68 13.66 -4.26
N VAL A 159 19.67 12.79 -4.17
CA VAL A 159 18.75 12.70 -3.04
C VAL A 159 18.73 11.26 -2.54
N VAL A 160 18.87 11.11 -1.22
CA VAL A 160 18.77 9.82 -0.54
C VAL A 160 17.77 9.92 0.60
N ALA A 161 16.91 8.91 0.75
CA ALA A 161 16.01 8.76 1.88
C ALA A 161 16.49 7.61 2.76
N ILE A 162 16.51 7.83 4.08
CA ILE A 162 16.88 6.83 5.09
C ILE A 162 15.61 6.33 5.75
N MET A 163 15.44 5.01 5.75
CA MET A 163 14.26 4.32 6.24
C MET A 163 14.70 3.17 7.16
N PRO A 164 13.83 2.69 8.06
CA PRO A 164 14.04 1.41 8.72
C PRO A 164 14.35 0.30 7.73
N TYR A 165 15.35 -0.52 8.02
CA TYR A 165 15.48 -1.80 7.34
C TYR A 165 14.40 -2.73 7.87
N GLN A 166 13.62 -3.31 6.95
CA GLN A 166 12.65 -4.34 7.26
C GLN A 166 13.18 -5.65 6.69
N ARG A 167 13.34 -6.67 7.53
CA ARG A 167 13.61 -8.03 7.05
C ARG A 167 12.42 -8.49 6.20
N ASN A 168 12.72 -9.11 5.07
CA ASN A 168 11.73 -9.62 4.15
C ASN A 168 12.33 -10.72 3.29
N GLU A 169 11.46 -11.44 2.59
CA GLU A 169 11.81 -12.50 1.66
C GLU A 169 11.25 -12.21 0.27
N ASP A 170 11.83 -12.79 -0.79
CA ASP A 170 11.27 -12.66 -2.13
C ASP A 170 9.91 -13.38 -2.19
N PHE A 171 8.90 -12.68 -2.70
CA PHE A 171 7.56 -13.22 -2.87
C PHE A 171 7.54 -14.57 -3.61
N ARG A 172 8.42 -14.75 -4.59
CA ARG A 172 8.52 -15.97 -5.40
C ARG A 172 8.87 -17.21 -4.59
N ASP A 173 9.53 -17.04 -3.45
CA ASP A 173 10.03 -18.14 -2.65
C ASP A 173 8.95 -18.72 -1.73
N PHE A 174 7.96 -17.90 -1.33
CA PHE A 174 6.93 -18.33 -0.38
C PHE A 174 5.50 -18.34 -0.91
N TYR A 175 5.16 -17.65 -2.01
CA TYR A 175 3.74 -17.47 -2.40
C TYR A 175 2.99 -18.77 -2.71
N THR A 176 3.69 -19.83 -3.14
CA THR A 176 3.09 -21.16 -3.38
C THR A 176 3.06 -22.04 -2.14
N LEU A 177 3.79 -21.65 -1.09
CA LEU A 177 4.03 -22.43 0.12
C LEU A 177 3.24 -21.91 1.33
N LEU A 178 2.80 -20.64 1.27
CA LEU A 178 2.13 -19.98 2.38
C LEU A 178 0.73 -20.59 2.61
N PRO A 179 0.42 -21.12 3.81
CA PRO A 179 -0.92 -21.64 4.12
C PRO A 179 -1.95 -20.50 4.21
N MET A 180 -3.24 -20.85 4.28
CA MET A 180 -4.33 -19.86 4.36
C MET A 180 -4.13 -18.84 5.49
N ASP A 181 -3.65 -19.26 6.67
CA ASP A 181 -3.40 -18.33 7.77
C ASP A 181 -2.26 -17.35 7.49
N GLY A 182 -1.20 -17.80 6.80
CA GLY A 182 -0.14 -16.89 6.34
C GLY A 182 -0.65 -15.93 5.26
N ILE A 183 -1.53 -16.38 4.35
CA ILE A 183 -2.19 -15.52 3.37
C ILE A 183 -3.05 -14.47 4.08
N LYS A 184 -3.81 -14.86 5.12
CA LYS A 184 -4.57 -13.92 5.96
C LYS A 184 -3.65 -12.90 6.62
N ALA A 185 -2.53 -13.32 7.21
CA ALA A 185 -1.56 -12.42 7.85
C ALA A 185 -0.96 -11.40 6.86
N TYR A 186 -0.56 -11.87 5.68
CA TYR A 186 -0.07 -11.03 4.58
C TYR A 186 -1.12 -9.97 4.17
N LEU A 187 -2.35 -10.41 3.87
CA LEU A 187 -3.42 -9.54 3.41
C LEU A 187 -3.90 -8.58 4.51
N ARG A 188 -3.93 -9.01 5.77
CA ARG A 188 -4.20 -8.12 6.91
C ARG A 188 -3.15 -7.01 6.93
N CYS A 189 -1.87 -7.32 7.00
CA CYS A 189 -0.81 -6.30 7.01
C CYS A 189 -0.98 -5.30 5.83
N MET A 190 -1.24 -5.81 4.63
CA MET A 190 -1.43 -4.98 3.43
C MET A 190 -2.68 -4.09 3.51
N PHE A 191 -3.86 -4.64 3.79
CA PHE A 191 -5.08 -3.85 3.90
C PHE A 191 -5.04 -2.87 5.07
N ARG A 192 -4.35 -3.20 6.15
CA ARG A 192 -4.11 -2.29 7.27
C ARG A 192 -3.31 -1.07 6.83
N GLY A 193 -2.19 -1.27 6.14
CA GLY A 193 -1.38 -0.19 5.57
C GLY A 193 -2.17 0.66 4.55
N LEU A 194 -2.90 0.01 3.64
CA LEU A 194 -3.75 0.71 2.66
C LEU A 194 -4.86 1.53 3.33
N ARG A 195 -5.53 0.97 4.35
CA ARG A 195 -6.55 1.71 5.11
C ARG A 195 -5.95 2.97 5.74
N ASP A 196 -4.70 2.93 6.22
CA ASP A 196 -4.02 4.07 6.84
C ASP A 196 -3.69 5.17 5.84
N ILE A 197 -3.13 4.82 4.69
CA ILE A 197 -2.78 5.83 3.67
C ILE A 197 -4.02 6.37 2.96
N HIS A 198 -5.04 5.54 2.70
CA HIS A 198 -6.28 5.97 2.04
C HIS A 198 -7.08 6.94 2.91
N ALA A 199 -7.08 6.72 4.23
CA ALA A 199 -7.68 7.65 5.19
C ALA A 199 -7.03 9.04 5.19
N ARG A 200 -5.77 9.13 4.76
CA ARG A 200 -5.02 10.39 4.58
C ARG A 200 -5.16 10.96 3.17
N GLY A 201 -6.05 10.40 2.36
CA GLY A 201 -6.26 10.81 0.97
C GLY A 201 -5.07 10.48 0.07
N ILE A 202 -4.27 9.45 0.39
CA ILE A 202 -3.13 9.02 -0.43
C ILE A 202 -3.50 7.75 -1.18
N ILE A 203 -3.19 7.70 -2.47
CA ILE A 203 -3.29 6.51 -3.32
C ILE A 203 -1.86 6.03 -3.61
N HIS A 204 -1.56 4.75 -3.35
CA HIS A 204 -0.23 4.21 -3.57
C HIS A 204 0.12 4.05 -5.05
N ARG A 205 -0.84 3.59 -5.86
CA ARG A 205 -0.80 3.40 -7.33
C ARG A 205 0.14 2.31 -7.83
N ASP A 206 1.05 1.79 -7.01
CA ASP A 206 1.97 0.73 -7.40
C ASP A 206 2.02 -0.41 -6.37
N VAL A 207 0.85 -0.82 -5.87
CA VAL A 207 0.75 -1.99 -4.98
C VAL A 207 1.05 -3.24 -5.78
N LYS A 208 2.09 -3.97 -5.36
CA LYS A 208 2.57 -5.21 -5.96
C LYS A 208 3.48 -5.92 -4.96
N PRO A 209 3.79 -7.22 -5.12
CA PRO A 209 4.60 -7.95 -4.14
C PRO A 209 5.98 -7.32 -3.88
N ALA A 210 6.64 -6.79 -4.92
CA ALA A 210 7.95 -6.13 -4.79
C ALA A 210 7.92 -4.84 -3.93
N ASN A 211 6.74 -4.23 -3.74
CA ASN A 211 6.56 -3.03 -2.92
C ASN A 211 5.93 -3.37 -1.56
N PHE A 212 5.91 -4.63 -1.17
CA PHE A 212 5.41 -5.08 0.12
C PHE A 212 6.42 -6.02 0.78
N LEU A 213 7.21 -5.46 1.69
CA LEU A 213 8.28 -6.13 2.41
C LEU A 213 7.65 -7.04 3.46
N TYR A 214 7.49 -8.32 3.14
CA TYR A 214 6.89 -9.31 4.02
C TYR A 214 7.93 -10.30 4.54
N ASP A 215 7.92 -10.53 5.84
CA ASP A 215 8.69 -11.58 6.50
C ASP A 215 7.74 -12.71 6.92
N PRO A 216 7.74 -13.85 6.19
CA PRO A 216 6.89 -14.99 6.50
C PRO A 216 7.10 -15.58 7.91
N LEU A 217 8.30 -15.45 8.47
CA LEU A 217 8.62 -15.96 9.81
C LEU A 217 7.93 -15.16 10.91
N SER A 218 7.97 -13.82 10.82
CA SER A 218 7.29 -12.95 11.78
C SER A 218 5.82 -12.71 11.44
N GLY A 219 5.40 -12.96 10.19
CA GLY A 219 4.06 -12.65 9.70
C GLY A 219 3.83 -11.15 9.51
N VAL A 220 4.88 -10.32 9.54
CA VAL A 220 4.79 -8.86 9.45
C VAL A 220 5.13 -8.40 8.04
N GLY A 221 4.24 -7.57 7.47
CA GLY A 221 4.44 -6.93 6.17
C GLY A 221 4.44 -5.41 6.23
N THR A 222 5.22 -4.77 5.35
CA THR A 222 5.34 -3.31 5.27
C THR A 222 5.27 -2.83 3.82
N LEU A 223 4.30 -1.97 3.52
CA LEU A 223 4.16 -1.28 2.23
C LEU A 223 5.27 -0.24 2.07
N CYS A 224 5.96 -0.27 0.92
CA CYS A 224 7.06 0.63 0.61
C CYS A 224 6.94 1.21 -0.81
N ASP A 225 7.84 2.15 -1.14
CA ASP A 225 7.92 2.83 -2.44
C ASP A 225 6.73 3.73 -2.81
N PHE A 226 6.73 4.94 -2.25
CA PHE A 226 5.76 5.99 -2.56
C PHE A 226 6.13 6.82 -3.80
N GLY A 227 7.09 6.38 -4.63
CA GLY A 227 7.57 7.14 -5.78
C GLY A 227 6.53 7.35 -6.87
N LEU A 228 5.43 6.59 -6.88
CA LEU A 228 4.30 6.76 -7.79
C LEU A 228 3.01 7.20 -7.08
N ALA A 229 3.06 7.37 -5.75
CA ALA A 229 1.89 7.72 -4.96
C ALA A 229 1.42 9.14 -5.26
N SER A 230 0.12 9.37 -5.14
CA SER A 230 -0.48 10.69 -5.30
C SER A 230 -1.52 10.95 -4.21
N ARG A 231 -1.84 12.21 -3.98
CA ARG A 231 -3.04 12.56 -3.22
C ARG A 231 -4.28 12.37 -4.09
N ILE A 232 -5.41 12.09 -3.47
CA ILE A 232 -6.72 12.09 -4.12
C ILE A 232 -6.99 13.54 -4.53
N GLU A 233 -7.15 13.76 -5.83
CA GLU A 233 -7.47 15.07 -6.37
C GLU A 233 -8.98 15.17 -6.57
N THR A 234 -9.61 16.22 -6.03
CA THR A 234 -10.99 16.55 -6.39
C THR A 234 -11.03 16.95 -7.86
N VAL A 235 -11.72 16.17 -8.68
CA VAL A 235 -11.87 16.48 -10.09
C VAL A 235 -12.75 17.72 -10.24
N THR A 236 -12.20 18.80 -10.80
CA THR A 236 -12.91 20.07 -11.02
C THR A 236 -13.26 20.28 -12.49
N GLY A 237 -14.22 21.19 -12.76
CA GLY A 237 -14.58 21.62 -14.11
C GLY A 237 -15.21 20.52 -14.98
N SER A 238 -14.90 20.51 -16.28
CA SER A 238 -15.51 19.60 -17.28
C SER A 238 -15.30 18.12 -16.97
N SER A 239 -14.22 17.76 -16.25
CA SER A 239 -13.89 16.39 -15.88
C SER A 239 -14.75 15.85 -14.72
N ALA A 240 -15.29 16.73 -13.86
CA ALA A 240 -16.13 16.36 -12.71
C ALA A 240 -17.43 15.67 -13.14
N ASN A 241 -17.88 16.03 -14.35
CA ASN A 241 -19.00 15.41 -15.04
C ASN A 241 -18.49 14.48 -16.14
N CYS A 242 -17.43 13.69 -15.97
CA CYS A 242 -17.12 12.59 -16.90
C CYS A 242 -17.70 11.26 -16.44
N CYS A 243 -17.81 11.04 -15.13
CA CYS A 243 -18.20 9.76 -14.55
C CYS A 243 -19.65 9.75 -14.05
N PHE A 244 -20.25 8.56 -14.04
CA PHE A 244 -21.57 8.27 -13.48
C PHE A 244 -21.52 7.86 -12.01
N HIS A 245 -20.39 8.09 -11.35
CA HIS A 245 -20.23 8.04 -9.92
C HIS A 245 -19.80 9.40 -9.36
N THR A 246 -19.95 9.56 -8.05
CA THR A 246 -19.37 10.67 -7.28
C THR A 246 -17.87 10.44 -7.07
N SER A 247 -17.14 11.52 -6.80
CA SER A 247 -15.75 11.42 -6.35
C SER A 247 -15.67 10.84 -4.94
N ALA A 248 -14.48 10.37 -4.54
CA ALA A 248 -14.25 9.85 -3.20
C ALA A 248 -14.53 10.91 -2.12
N THR A 249 -15.15 10.48 -1.02
CA THR A 249 -15.39 11.29 0.18
C THR A 249 -15.01 10.50 1.43
N ALA A 250 -14.90 11.14 2.59
CA ALA A 250 -14.62 10.43 3.84
C ALA A 250 -15.68 9.34 4.16
N ARG A 251 -16.96 9.59 3.86
CA ARG A 251 -18.06 8.63 4.07
C ARG A 251 -18.10 7.53 3.01
N HIS A 252 -17.76 7.89 1.77
CA HIS A 252 -17.72 6.96 0.64
C HIS A 252 -16.34 7.02 -0.03
N PRO A 253 -15.33 6.30 0.52
CA PRO A 253 -13.93 6.40 0.07
C PRO A 253 -13.72 6.00 -1.39
N HIS A 254 -14.62 5.19 -1.95
CA HIS A 254 -14.59 4.79 -3.36
C HIS A 254 -15.62 5.55 -4.22
N GLY A 255 -16.37 6.49 -3.64
CA GLY A 255 -17.50 7.15 -4.27
C GLY A 255 -18.77 6.30 -4.29
N GLU A 256 -19.82 6.82 -4.92
CA GLU A 256 -21.13 6.17 -5.04
C GLU A 256 -21.67 6.30 -6.46
N MET A 257 -22.51 5.35 -6.88
CA MET A 257 -23.24 5.49 -8.15
C MET A 257 -24.20 6.68 -8.08
N LYS A 258 -24.19 7.53 -9.10
CA LYS A 258 -25.18 8.61 -9.26
C LYS A 258 -26.54 7.97 -9.56
N THR A 259 -27.47 8.09 -8.62
CA THR A 259 -28.79 7.42 -8.64
C THR A 259 -29.80 8.03 -9.61
N THR A 260 -29.54 9.23 -10.12
CA THR A 260 -30.45 9.91 -11.02
C THR A 260 -30.38 9.30 -12.42
N LYS A 261 -31.52 8.77 -12.90
CA LYS A 261 -31.78 8.53 -14.34
C LYS A 261 -31.72 9.87 -15.06
N THR A 262 -30.51 10.28 -15.39
CA THR A 262 -30.25 11.48 -16.18
C THR A 262 -30.39 11.12 -17.65
N SER A 263 -30.80 12.08 -18.49
CA SER A 263 -30.76 11.96 -19.96
C SER A 263 -29.41 11.40 -20.46
N ARG A 264 -28.33 11.74 -19.76
CA ARG A 264 -26.98 11.25 -20.02
C ARG A 264 -26.80 9.75 -19.77
N SER A 265 -27.41 9.20 -18.73
CA SER A 265 -27.36 7.75 -18.42
C SER A 265 -28.08 6.93 -19.51
N GLU A 266 -29.17 7.46 -20.05
CA GLU A 266 -29.90 6.86 -21.17
C GLU A 266 -29.09 6.98 -22.47
N MET A 267 -28.48 8.15 -22.71
CA MET A 267 -27.57 8.35 -23.83
C MET A 267 -26.40 7.37 -23.80
N ALA A 268 -25.73 7.19 -22.65
CA ALA A 268 -24.64 6.24 -22.52
C ALA A 268 -25.08 4.80 -22.83
N LYS A 269 -26.24 4.36 -22.32
CA LYS A 269 -26.81 3.05 -22.65
C LYS A 269 -27.10 2.91 -24.14
N LYS A 270 -27.65 3.94 -24.77
CA LYS A 270 -27.92 3.97 -26.22
C LYS A 270 -26.61 3.88 -27.01
N THR A 271 -25.61 4.70 -26.67
CA THR A 271 -24.30 4.71 -27.34
C THR A 271 -23.58 3.38 -27.17
N GLN A 272 -23.63 2.76 -26.00
CA GLN A 272 -23.05 1.44 -25.74
C GLN A 272 -23.73 0.36 -26.58
N LYS A 273 -25.07 0.39 -26.69
CA LYS A 273 -25.84 -0.50 -27.57
C LYS A 273 -25.47 -0.32 -29.05
N GLU A 274 -25.33 0.91 -29.51
CA GLU A 274 -24.91 1.22 -30.88
C GLU A 274 -23.47 0.75 -31.14
N ALA A 275 -22.54 0.98 -30.22
CA ALA A 275 -21.16 0.52 -30.32
C ALA A 275 -21.10 -1.02 -30.44
N ARG A 276 -21.88 -1.74 -29.63
CA ARG A 276 -21.99 -3.21 -29.71
C ARG A 276 -22.60 -3.68 -31.04
N ALA A 277 -23.56 -2.95 -31.60
CA ALA A 277 -24.09 -3.27 -32.91
C ALA A 277 -23.03 -3.10 -34.01
N ARG A 278 -22.18 -2.06 -33.91
CA ARG A 278 -21.09 -1.83 -34.86
C ARG A 278 -20.07 -2.96 -34.86
N THR A 279 -19.72 -3.55 -33.72
CA THR A 279 -18.71 -4.64 -33.68
C THR A 279 -19.14 -5.91 -34.42
N LYS A 280 -20.45 -6.06 -34.71
CA LYS A 280 -21.00 -7.15 -35.53
C LYS A 280 -21.05 -6.82 -37.03
N GLY A 281 -20.68 -5.60 -37.41
CA GLY A 281 -20.66 -5.16 -38.79
C GLY A 281 -19.54 -5.81 -39.62
N PRO A 282 -19.57 -5.64 -40.94
CA PRO A 282 -18.46 -6.03 -41.82
C PRO A 282 -17.13 -5.44 -41.35
N SER A 283 -16.03 -6.21 -41.42
CA SER A 283 -14.71 -5.80 -40.91
C SER A 283 -14.21 -4.45 -41.44
N HIS A 284 -14.54 -4.09 -42.68
CA HIS A 284 -14.20 -2.79 -43.28
C HIS A 284 -14.95 -1.59 -42.67
N LEU A 285 -16.01 -1.82 -41.90
CA LEU A 285 -16.77 -0.82 -41.15
C LEU A 285 -16.47 -0.87 -39.64
N VAL A 286 -15.68 -1.85 -39.19
CA VAL A 286 -15.29 -2.04 -37.79
C VAL A 286 -13.84 -1.59 -37.62
N GLY A 287 -13.65 -0.41 -37.04
CA GLY A 287 -12.32 0.12 -36.80
C GLY A 287 -12.36 1.55 -36.30
N TYR A 288 -11.18 2.09 -36.01
CA TYR A 288 -10.98 3.50 -35.69
C TYR A 288 -10.38 4.22 -36.89
N PRO A 289 -10.64 5.54 -37.05
CA PRO A 289 -9.96 6.33 -38.06
C PRO A 289 -8.44 6.18 -37.92
N SER A 290 -7.74 5.90 -39.02
CA SER A 290 -6.27 5.81 -39.03
C SER A 290 -5.60 7.15 -38.67
N ASN A 291 -6.29 8.26 -38.93
CA ASN A 291 -5.87 9.60 -38.54
C ASN A 291 -6.99 10.28 -37.72
N ASP A 292 -6.98 10.04 -36.42
CA ASP A 292 -7.91 10.67 -35.48
C ASP A 292 -7.29 11.95 -34.90
N THR A 293 -7.86 13.10 -35.27
CA THR A 293 -7.38 14.42 -34.84
C THR A 293 -7.87 14.83 -33.46
N ARG A 294 -8.70 14.02 -32.80
CA ARG A 294 -9.20 14.31 -31.46
C ARG A 294 -8.08 14.24 -30.43
N PRO A 295 -8.09 15.11 -29.41
CA PRO A 295 -7.08 15.08 -28.36
C PRO A 295 -7.14 13.76 -27.58
N THR A 296 -5.97 13.23 -27.22
CA THR A 296 -5.89 12.05 -26.38
C THR A 296 -6.38 12.37 -24.96
N ALA A 297 -7.24 11.50 -24.42
CA ALA A 297 -7.69 11.63 -23.04
C ALA A 297 -6.49 11.51 -22.08
N LYS A 298 -6.29 12.54 -21.26
CA LYS A 298 -5.29 12.55 -20.20
C LYS A 298 -5.91 12.01 -18.92
N ALA A 299 -5.29 10.98 -18.36
CA ALA A 299 -5.62 10.41 -17.05
C ALA A 299 -4.34 9.86 -16.43
N ASN A 300 -4.29 9.81 -15.10
CA ASN A 300 -3.15 9.20 -14.42
C ASN A 300 -3.13 7.69 -14.73
N ARG A 301 -1.97 7.19 -15.15
CA ARG A 301 -1.74 5.78 -15.49
C ARG A 301 -0.50 5.21 -14.80
N ALA A 302 -0.02 5.87 -13.76
CA ALA A 302 1.07 5.37 -12.93
C ALA A 302 0.73 3.98 -12.36
N GLY A 303 1.77 3.16 -12.16
CA GLY A 303 1.66 1.79 -11.66
C GLY A 303 2.25 0.76 -12.62
N THR A 304 2.39 -0.48 -12.15
CA THR A 304 2.95 -1.61 -12.92
C THR A 304 1.85 -2.30 -13.75
N ARG A 305 2.17 -2.66 -15.00
CA ARG A 305 1.24 -3.45 -15.85
C ARG A 305 0.91 -4.79 -15.19
N GLY A 306 -0.30 -5.31 -15.45
CA GLY A 306 -0.84 -6.48 -14.76
C GLY A 306 -1.46 -6.20 -13.38
N PHE A 307 -1.17 -5.06 -12.74
CA PHE A 307 -1.76 -4.65 -11.46
C PHE A 307 -2.75 -3.48 -11.59
N ARG A 308 -2.82 -2.85 -12.76
CA ARG A 308 -3.68 -1.68 -13.01
C ARG A 308 -5.16 -2.10 -13.03
N ALA A 309 -5.97 -1.36 -12.27
CA ALA A 309 -7.41 -1.55 -12.24
C ALA A 309 -8.10 -1.17 -13.56
N PRO A 310 -9.30 -1.70 -13.87
CA PRO A 310 -10.03 -1.40 -15.10
C PRO A 310 -10.21 0.10 -15.33
N GLU A 311 -10.52 0.88 -14.30
CA GLU A 311 -10.71 2.34 -14.39
C GLU A 311 -9.43 3.09 -14.79
N VAL A 312 -8.25 2.58 -14.45
CA VAL A 312 -6.95 3.13 -14.88
C VAL A 312 -6.76 2.86 -16.37
N LEU A 313 -7.00 1.62 -16.80
CA LEU A 313 -6.88 1.20 -18.20
C LEU A 313 -7.90 1.90 -19.11
N LEU A 314 -9.09 2.18 -18.58
CA LEU A 314 -10.16 2.95 -19.23
C LEU A 314 -9.90 4.47 -19.24
N LYS A 315 -8.78 4.92 -18.68
CA LYS A 315 -8.40 6.36 -18.58
C LYS A 315 -9.48 7.18 -17.86
N CYS A 316 -9.95 6.67 -16.72
CA CYS A 316 -10.81 7.41 -15.82
C CYS A 316 -10.01 8.59 -15.21
N PRO A 317 -10.52 9.83 -15.25
CA PRO A 317 -9.87 10.96 -14.58
C PRO A 317 -10.09 10.96 -13.05
N ASP A 318 -11.21 10.39 -12.57
CA ASP A 318 -11.59 10.37 -11.15
C ASP A 318 -11.23 9.01 -10.53
N GLN A 319 -9.96 8.88 -10.15
CA GLN A 319 -9.41 7.66 -9.54
C GLN A 319 -9.21 7.87 -8.03
N ASN A 320 -9.43 6.81 -7.25
CA ASN A 320 -9.31 6.82 -5.78
C ASN A 320 -8.61 5.56 -5.26
N GLY A 321 -8.63 5.33 -3.94
CA GLY A 321 -7.99 4.17 -3.30
C GLY A 321 -8.44 2.79 -3.81
N ALA A 322 -9.57 2.71 -4.53
CA ALA A 322 -10.04 1.46 -5.13
C ALA A 322 -9.01 0.84 -6.08
N VAL A 323 -8.17 1.65 -6.74
CA VAL A 323 -7.14 1.15 -7.66
C VAL A 323 -6.12 0.27 -6.94
N ASP A 324 -5.76 0.63 -5.70
CA ASP A 324 -4.83 -0.15 -4.87
C ASP A 324 -5.46 -1.46 -4.43
N VAL A 325 -6.76 -1.45 -4.09
CA VAL A 325 -7.50 -2.65 -3.70
C VAL A 325 -7.57 -3.67 -4.84
N TRP A 326 -7.78 -3.21 -6.07
CA TRP A 326 -7.71 -4.10 -7.24
C TRP A 326 -6.36 -4.79 -7.34
N SER A 327 -5.27 -4.04 -7.15
CA SER A 327 -3.92 -4.60 -7.16
C SER A 327 -3.71 -5.64 -6.04
N VAL A 328 -4.30 -5.45 -4.85
CA VAL A 328 -4.32 -6.50 -3.80
C VAL A 328 -5.07 -7.73 -4.27
N GLY A 329 -6.20 -7.57 -4.97
CA GLY A 329 -6.93 -8.69 -5.58
C GLY A 329 -6.07 -9.48 -6.57
N VAL A 330 -5.25 -8.80 -7.38
CA VAL A 330 -4.28 -9.47 -8.28
C VAL A 330 -3.23 -10.24 -7.48
N ILE A 331 -2.74 -9.71 -6.35
CA ILE A 331 -1.81 -10.43 -5.46
C ILE A 331 -2.49 -11.67 -4.86
N MET A 332 -3.74 -11.54 -4.43
CA MET A 332 -4.54 -12.64 -3.90
C MET A 332 -4.73 -13.75 -4.95
N LEU A 333 -4.88 -13.41 -6.24
CA LEU A 333 -4.88 -14.39 -7.32
C LEU A 333 -3.58 -15.18 -7.39
N PHE A 334 -2.42 -14.58 -7.14
CA PHE A 334 -1.15 -15.33 -7.17
C PHE A 334 -1.10 -16.42 -6.12
N PHE A 335 -1.58 -16.13 -4.90
CA PHE A 335 -1.68 -17.12 -3.83
C PHE A 335 -2.66 -18.26 -4.20
N LEU A 336 -3.86 -17.92 -4.66
CA LEU A 336 -4.91 -18.91 -4.94
C LEU A 336 -4.62 -19.73 -6.19
N THR A 337 -4.05 -19.12 -7.24
CA THR A 337 -3.72 -19.83 -8.48
C THR A 337 -2.36 -20.53 -8.43
N ARG A 338 -1.49 -20.13 -7.49
CA ARG A 338 -0.06 -20.53 -7.44
C ARG A 338 0.67 -20.25 -8.76
N LYS A 339 0.31 -19.15 -9.43
CA LYS A 339 0.94 -18.67 -10.67
C LYS A 339 1.40 -17.23 -10.48
N PHE A 340 2.65 -16.96 -10.86
CA PHE A 340 3.23 -15.62 -10.86
C PHE A 340 4.20 -15.45 -12.04
N PRO A 341 4.10 -14.37 -12.84
CA PRO A 341 2.98 -13.43 -12.91
C PRO A 341 1.81 -13.99 -13.75
N LEU A 342 0.57 -13.60 -13.43
CA LEU A 342 -0.64 -14.02 -14.18
C LEU A 342 -0.91 -13.20 -15.44
N PHE A 343 -0.72 -11.88 -15.36
CA PHE A 343 -0.99 -10.94 -16.44
C PHE A 343 0.33 -10.42 -17.01
N GLN A 344 0.51 -10.51 -18.33
CA GLN A 344 1.75 -10.16 -19.02
C GLN A 344 1.46 -9.35 -20.27
N SER A 345 0.85 -8.19 -20.08
CA SER A 345 0.48 -7.27 -21.15
C SER A 345 1.61 -6.33 -21.53
N SER A 346 1.77 -6.10 -22.83
CA SER A 346 2.75 -5.14 -23.36
C SER A 346 2.24 -3.70 -23.34
N ASP A 347 0.92 -3.49 -23.32
CA ASP A 347 0.28 -2.18 -23.21
C ASP A 347 -1.05 -2.21 -22.44
N ASP A 348 -1.65 -1.03 -22.25
CA ASP A 348 -2.90 -0.86 -21.48
C ASP A 348 -4.12 -1.49 -22.17
N THR A 349 -4.09 -1.62 -23.50
CA THR A 349 -5.18 -2.22 -24.27
C THR A 349 -5.15 -3.74 -24.12
N GLU A 350 -3.96 -4.35 -24.25
CA GLU A 350 -3.79 -5.78 -23.98
C GLU A 350 -4.16 -6.12 -22.54
N ALA A 351 -3.73 -5.32 -21.56
CA ALA A 351 -4.10 -5.51 -20.15
C ALA A 351 -5.63 -5.50 -19.95
N LEU A 352 -6.31 -4.57 -20.61
CA LEU A 352 -7.77 -4.48 -20.54
C LEU A 352 -8.44 -5.70 -21.18
N MET A 353 -7.85 -6.23 -22.25
CA MET A 353 -8.33 -7.43 -22.93
C MET A 353 -8.08 -8.70 -22.12
N GLU A 354 -6.96 -8.83 -21.43
CA GLU A 354 -6.69 -9.94 -20.48
C GLU A 354 -7.74 -10.00 -19.37
N ILE A 355 -8.17 -8.85 -18.84
CA ILE A 355 -9.27 -8.79 -17.86
C ILE A 355 -10.61 -9.13 -18.51
N ALA A 356 -10.84 -8.63 -19.73
CA ALA A 356 -12.10 -8.84 -20.45
C ALA A 356 -12.34 -10.31 -20.85
N THR A 357 -11.29 -11.09 -21.15
CA THR A 357 -11.44 -12.52 -21.45
C THR A 357 -11.92 -13.31 -20.24
N ILE A 358 -11.63 -12.85 -19.02
CA ILE A 358 -12.08 -13.44 -17.76
C ILE A 358 -13.49 -12.95 -17.42
N LEU A 359 -13.68 -11.63 -17.27
CA LEU A 359 -14.94 -11.04 -16.79
C LEU A 359 -16.05 -10.97 -17.85
N GLY A 360 -15.67 -11.09 -19.12
CA GLY A 360 -16.57 -11.04 -20.26
C GLY A 360 -17.08 -9.64 -20.60
N GLN A 361 -17.71 -9.54 -21.76
CA GLN A 361 -18.13 -8.27 -22.35
C GLN A 361 -19.11 -7.51 -21.45
N LYS A 362 -20.11 -8.18 -20.87
CA LYS A 362 -21.17 -7.51 -20.10
C LYS A 362 -20.63 -6.75 -18.89
N LYS A 363 -19.80 -7.39 -18.04
CA LYS A 363 -19.20 -6.74 -16.86
C LYS A 363 -18.27 -5.59 -17.26
N MET A 364 -17.48 -5.76 -18.33
CA MET A 364 -16.59 -4.72 -18.84
C MET A 364 -17.34 -3.50 -19.39
N GLU A 365 -18.47 -3.72 -20.08
CA GLU A 365 -19.34 -2.63 -20.55
C GLU A 365 -19.97 -1.84 -19.39
N GLU A 366 -20.41 -2.53 -18.34
CA GLU A 366 -20.96 -1.88 -17.13
C GLU A 366 -19.89 -1.05 -16.42
N ALA A 367 -18.68 -1.59 -16.25
CA ALA A 367 -17.55 -0.88 -15.64
C ALA A 367 -17.09 0.32 -16.48
N ALA A 368 -17.00 0.17 -17.82
CA ALA A 368 -16.69 1.28 -18.70
C ALA A 368 -17.77 2.38 -18.65
N THR A 369 -19.04 1.97 -18.66
CA THR A 369 -20.18 2.91 -18.56
C THR A 369 -20.11 3.70 -17.27
N LEU A 370 -19.77 3.08 -16.12
CA LEU A 370 -19.60 3.77 -14.84
C LEU A 370 -18.64 4.97 -14.94
N HIS A 371 -17.55 4.82 -15.69
CA HIS A 371 -16.53 5.87 -15.89
C HIS A 371 -16.80 6.78 -17.09
N GLY A 372 -18.00 6.69 -17.69
CA GLY A 372 -18.37 7.48 -18.87
C GLY A 372 -17.58 7.10 -20.12
N LYS A 373 -17.10 5.86 -20.19
CA LYS A 373 -16.35 5.29 -21.31
C LYS A 373 -17.21 4.26 -22.03
N LEU A 374 -16.78 3.89 -23.23
CA LEU A 374 -17.36 2.80 -24.01
C LEU A 374 -16.36 1.65 -24.03
N PHE A 375 -16.85 0.44 -23.83
CA PHE A 375 -16.07 -0.77 -24.07
C PHE A 375 -16.71 -1.53 -25.22
N CYS A 376 -15.96 -1.82 -26.26
CA CYS A 376 -16.42 -2.65 -27.36
C CYS A 376 -15.29 -3.51 -27.88
N THR A 377 -15.61 -4.73 -28.26
CA THR A 377 -14.65 -5.69 -28.82
C THR A 377 -15.34 -6.58 -29.83
N ASN A 378 -14.57 -7.01 -30.83
CA ASN A 378 -14.90 -8.07 -31.78
C ASN A 378 -13.97 -9.28 -31.60
N ALA A 379 -13.14 -9.31 -30.55
CA ALA A 379 -12.24 -10.41 -30.26
C ALA A 379 -13.07 -11.66 -29.90
N PRO A 380 -12.93 -12.78 -30.63
CA PRO A 380 -13.75 -13.98 -30.43
C PRO A 380 -13.45 -14.68 -29.09
N SER A 381 -12.29 -14.40 -28.48
CA SER A 381 -11.87 -14.92 -27.18
C SER A 381 -12.55 -14.25 -25.99
N VAL A 382 -13.26 -13.13 -26.18
CA VAL A 382 -13.99 -12.46 -25.11
C VAL A 382 -15.45 -12.94 -25.11
N PRO A 383 -15.87 -13.72 -24.11
CA PRO A 383 -17.24 -14.19 -24.05
C PRO A 383 -18.20 -13.05 -23.69
N ILE A 384 -19.48 -13.18 -24.04
CA ILE A 384 -20.51 -12.19 -23.66
C ILE A 384 -20.64 -12.13 -22.13
N GLN A 385 -20.73 -13.30 -21.52
CA GLN A 385 -20.74 -13.50 -20.08
C GLN A 385 -19.43 -14.20 -19.71
N GLY A 386 -18.60 -13.55 -18.89
CA GLY A 386 -17.36 -14.14 -18.42
C GLY A 386 -17.57 -15.12 -17.29
N MET A 387 -16.46 -15.69 -16.84
CA MET A 387 -16.40 -16.55 -15.66
C MET A 387 -16.23 -15.72 -14.40
N SER A 388 -16.56 -16.34 -13.27
CA SER A 388 -16.27 -15.80 -11.94
C SER A 388 -14.78 -15.97 -11.58
N TRP A 389 -14.29 -15.20 -10.64
CA TRP A 389 -12.94 -15.36 -10.10
C TRP A 389 -12.74 -16.72 -9.40
N PRO A 390 -13.71 -17.28 -8.67
CA PRO A 390 -13.64 -18.66 -8.18
C PRO A 390 -13.43 -19.69 -9.27
N GLU A 391 -14.24 -19.67 -10.33
CA GLU A 391 -14.09 -20.59 -11.48
C GLU A 391 -12.72 -20.41 -12.16
N PHE A 392 -12.22 -19.17 -12.23
CA PHE A 392 -10.89 -18.88 -12.77
C PHE A 392 -9.77 -19.49 -11.91
N CYS A 393 -9.86 -19.35 -10.58
CA CYS A 393 -8.91 -19.94 -9.64
C CYS A 393 -8.90 -21.47 -9.71
N GLU A 394 -10.07 -22.10 -9.69
CA GLU A 394 -10.21 -23.57 -9.81
C GLU A 394 -9.61 -24.10 -11.12
N ARG A 395 -9.85 -23.37 -12.22
CA ARG A 395 -9.30 -23.76 -13.54
C ARG A 395 -7.77 -23.69 -13.59
N LEU A 396 -7.17 -22.72 -12.92
CA LEU A 396 -5.71 -22.53 -12.93
C LEU A 396 -5.00 -23.34 -11.84
N ASN A 397 -5.70 -23.72 -10.78
CA ASN A 397 -5.20 -24.53 -9.70
C ASN A 397 -6.21 -25.66 -9.36
N PRO A 398 -6.16 -26.79 -10.09
CA PRO A 398 -7.06 -27.92 -9.83
C PRO A 398 -6.89 -28.57 -8.45
N SER A 399 -5.80 -28.28 -7.74
CA SER A 399 -5.54 -28.77 -6.37
C SER A 399 -5.78 -27.69 -5.30
N LEU A 400 -6.55 -26.65 -5.62
CA LEU A 400 -6.87 -25.55 -4.71
C LEU A 400 -7.56 -26.01 -3.41
N GLU A 401 -8.40 -27.06 -3.51
CA GLU A 401 -9.11 -27.66 -2.37
C GLU A 401 -8.22 -28.52 -1.47
N GLU A 402 -7.00 -28.85 -1.91
CA GLU A 402 -6.08 -29.66 -1.11
C GLU A 402 -5.22 -28.75 -0.22
N PRO A 403 -5.27 -28.95 1.12
CA PRO A 403 -4.50 -28.12 2.05
C PRO A 403 -3.00 -28.30 1.82
N LEU A 404 -2.26 -27.22 2.00
CA LEU A 404 -0.79 -27.28 2.00
C LEU A 404 -0.30 -27.89 3.31
N THR A 405 0.72 -28.74 3.22
CA THR A 405 1.52 -29.10 4.39
C THR A 405 2.29 -27.86 4.84
N PRO A 406 2.18 -27.43 6.11
CA PRO A 406 2.94 -26.30 6.61
C PRO A 406 4.44 -26.50 6.42
N ASN A 407 5.13 -25.43 6.02
CA ASN A 407 6.58 -25.41 5.93
C ASN A 407 7.13 -24.51 7.05
N PRO A 408 7.72 -25.07 8.12
CA PRO A 408 8.23 -24.30 9.24
C PRO A 408 9.31 -23.27 8.86
N ALA A 409 10.00 -23.46 7.72
CA ALA A 409 10.97 -22.49 7.21
C ALA A 409 10.32 -21.19 6.75
N TRP A 410 9.02 -21.21 6.42
CA TRP A 410 8.28 -20.06 5.90
C TRP A 410 7.13 -19.63 6.81
N TYR A 411 6.56 -20.53 7.61
CA TYR A 411 5.48 -20.16 8.53
C TYR A 411 5.50 -21.09 9.75
N PRO A 412 6.33 -20.78 10.77
CA PRO A 412 6.53 -21.66 11.93
C PRO A 412 5.29 -21.74 12.84
N HIS A 413 4.34 -20.82 12.68
CA HIS A 413 3.14 -20.72 13.53
C HIS A 413 2.07 -21.77 13.21
N ALA A 414 2.22 -22.54 12.13
CA ALA A 414 1.30 -23.61 11.75
C ALA A 414 1.98 -24.97 11.94
N GLU A 415 2.01 -25.49 13.17
CA GLU A 415 2.64 -26.79 13.46
C GLU A 415 1.83 -27.98 12.93
N ILE A 416 0.51 -27.81 12.78
CA ILE A 416 -0.41 -28.86 12.34
C ILE A 416 -1.12 -28.37 11.07
N PRO A 417 -1.14 -29.16 9.98
CA PRO A 417 -1.94 -28.83 8.80
C PRO A 417 -3.41 -28.63 9.19
N PRO A 418 -4.11 -27.62 8.61
CA PRO A 418 -5.53 -27.46 8.88
C PRO A 418 -6.30 -28.71 8.43
N SER A 419 -7.40 -29.03 9.12
CA SER A 419 -8.31 -30.06 8.62
C SER A 419 -8.84 -29.68 7.23
N LYS A 420 -9.23 -30.68 6.42
CA LYS A 420 -9.76 -30.42 5.08
C LYS A 420 -10.99 -29.51 5.14
N GLU A 421 -11.83 -29.69 6.16
CA GLU A 421 -13.02 -28.88 6.42
C GLU A 421 -12.68 -27.42 6.72
N GLU A 422 -11.65 -27.16 7.53
CA GLU A 422 -11.20 -25.80 7.85
C GLU A 422 -10.59 -25.11 6.62
N HIS A 423 -9.74 -25.83 5.88
CA HIS A 423 -9.16 -25.31 4.63
C HIS A 423 -10.24 -24.95 3.61
N LEU A 424 -11.25 -25.81 3.43
CA LEU A 424 -12.37 -25.54 2.51
C LEU A 424 -13.25 -24.37 2.97
N ARG A 425 -13.42 -24.16 4.28
CA ARG A 425 -14.10 -22.98 4.82
C ARG A 425 -13.33 -21.71 4.52
N ASP A 426 -12.04 -21.70 4.82
CA ASP A 426 -11.16 -20.55 4.57
C ASP A 426 -11.05 -20.25 3.07
N LEU A 427 -10.94 -21.29 2.24
CA LEU A 427 -10.93 -21.16 0.79
C LEU A 427 -12.23 -20.51 0.27
N ARG A 428 -13.40 -20.96 0.73
CA ARG A 428 -14.68 -20.37 0.36
C ARG A 428 -14.75 -18.89 0.72
N ASP A 429 -14.32 -18.56 1.94
CA ASP A 429 -14.32 -17.18 2.43
C ASP A 429 -13.28 -16.33 1.67
N ALA A 430 -12.14 -16.90 1.26
CA ALA A 430 -11.13 -16.25 0.42
C ALA A 430 -11.67 -15.94 -0.98
N LEU A 431 -12.31 -16.91 -1.63
CA LEU A 431 -12.90 -16.78 -2.96
C LEU A 431 -14.04 -15.75 -2.96
N ASP A 432 -14.83 -15.68 -1.88
CA ASP A 432 -15.85 -14.65 -1.70
C ASP A 432 -15.22 -13.26 -1.54
N LEU A 433 -14.17 -13.10 -0.73
CA LEU A 433 -13.45 -11.82 -0.62
C LEU A 433 -12.90 -11.38 -1.98
N LEU A 434 -12.34 -12.32 -2.74
CA LEU A 434 -11.72 -12.09 -4.04
C LEU A 434 -12.70 -11.43 -5.03
N GLU A 435 -13.94 -11.90 -5.10
CA GLU A 435 -15.00 -11.30 -5.93
C GLU A 435 -15.25 -9.83 -5.57
N HIS A 436 -15.23 -9.50 -4.28
CA HIS A 436 -15.49 -8.14 -3.80
C HIS A 436 -14.32 -7.18 -4.02
N ILE A 437 -13.06 -7.65 -3.97
CA ILE A 437 -11.87 -6.80 -4.20
C ILE A 437 -11.46 -6.74 -5.68
N LEU A 438 -11.87 -7.70 -6.51
CA LEU A 438 -11.74 -7.68 -7.97
C LEU A 438 -13.06 -7.33 -8.69
N GLU A 439 -13.94 -6.59 -8.01
CA GLU A 439 -15.12 -6.00 -8.63
C GLU A 439 -14.68 -4.91 -9.63
N PRO A 440 -15.04 -5.02 -10.93
CA PRO A 440 -14.61 -4.08 -11.95
C PRO A 440 -15.26 -2.68 -11.82
N LYS A 441 -16.45 -2.56 -11.20
CA LYS A 441 -17.03 -1.27 -10.84
C LYS A 441 -16.38 -0.76 -9.55
N SER A 442 -15.40 0.12 -9.71
CA SER A 442 -14.62 0.72 -8.60
C SER A 442 -15.44 1.13 -7.36
N VAL A 443 -16.62 1.73 -7.53
CA VAL A 443 -17.48 2.17 -6.41
C VAL A 443 -18.13 1.04 -5.61
N LEU A 444 -18.22 -0.17 -6.17
CA LEU A 444 -18.74 -1.36 -5.49
C LEU A 444 -17.62 -2.23 -4.90
N ARG A 445 -16.38 -1.96 -5.29
CA ARG A 445 -15.20 -2.66 -4.78
C ARG A 445 -15.03 -2.37 -3.30
N TYR A 446 -14.74 -3.40 -2.51
CA TYR A 446 -14.53 -3.23 -1.08
C TYR A 446 -13.41 -2.25 -0.77
N THR A 447 -13.64 -1.37 0.20
CA THR A 447 -12.58 -0.59 0.84
C THR A 447 -11.65 -1.50 1.65
N PRO A 448 -10.41 -1.08 1.95
CA PRO A 448 -9.53 -1.84 2.85
C PRO A 448 -10.17 -2.15 4.21
N LYS A 449 -11.00 -1.23 4.72
CA LYS A 449 -11.77 -1.47 5.95
C LYS A 449 -12.78 -2.61 5.75
N GLN A 450 -13.60 -2.57 4.71
CA GLN A 450 -14.56 -3.65 4.44
C GLN A 450 -13.87 -5.01 4.26
N ALA A 451 -12.71 -5.04 3.58
CA ALA A 451 -11.91 -6.25 3.44
C ALA A 451 -11.44 -6.82 4.80
N LEU A 452 -10.95 -5.97 5.72
CA LEU A 452 -10.52 -6.41 7.06
C LEU A 452 -11.67 -6.95 7.93
N TYR A 453 -12.90 -6.46 7.72
CA TYR A 453 -14.09 -6.95 8.43
C TYR A 453 -14.77 -8.14 7.72
N HIS A 454 -14.25 -8.55 6.56
CA HIS A 454 -14.73 -9.72 5.86
C HIS A 454 -14.42 -10.99 6.64
N ARG A 455 -15.32 -11.98 6.59
CA ARG A 455 -15.20 -13.31 7.25
C ARG A 455 -13.83 -13.98 7.09
N PHE A 456 -13.18 -13.81 5.94
CA PHE A 456 -11.84 -14.36 5.69
C PHE A 456 -10.73 -13.71 6.53
N LEU A 457 -10.82 -12.39 6.76
CA LEU A 457 -9.76 -11.61 7.41
C LEU A 457 -10.12 -11.15 8.82
N ARG A 458 -11.39 -11.17 9.20
CA ARG A 458 -11.87 -10.69 10.50
C ARG A 458 -11.18 -11.44 11.64
N GLU A 459 -10.76 -10.70 12.66
CA GLU A 459 -10.18 -11.22 13.90
C GLU A 459 -11.17 -11.04 15.06
N ASP A 460 -11.01 -11.82 16.13
CA ASP A 460 -11.92 -11.81 17.29
C ASP A 460 -11.90 -10.48 18.04
N ILE A 461 -10.72 -9.85 18.13
CA ILE A 461 -10.56 -8.49 18.62
C ILE A 461 -10.63 -7.56 17.41
N GLY A 462 -11.59 -6.63 17.44
CA GLY A 462 -11.83 -5.72 16.33
C GLY A 462 -10.61 -4.83 16.06
N ASP A 463 -10.18 -4.75 14.81
CA ASP A 463 -9.02 -3.96 14.44
C ASP A 463 -9.19 -2.43 14.66
N ASP A 464 -10.44 -1.97 14.85
CA ASP A 464 -10.75 -0.59 15.24
C ASP A 464 -10.46 -0.33 16.75
N GLU A 465 -10.35 -1.37 17.59
CA GLU A 465 -10.00 -1.24 19.02
C GLU A 465 -8.55 -0.79 19.24
N PHE A 466 -7.69 -0.98 18.25
CA PHE A 466 -6.27 -0.61 18.30
C PHE A 466 -5.95 0.65 17.49
N ARG A 467 -6.95 1.45 17.07
CA ARG A 467 -6.78 2.42 15.99
C ARG A 467 -7.17 3.86 16.31
N PRO A 468 -6.37 4.85 15.86
CA PRO A 468 -6.79 6.23 15.75
C PRO A 468 -8.08 6.40 14.89
N HIS A 469 -9.15 6.98 15.44
CA HIS A 469 -10.44 7.30 14.83
C HIS A 469 -10.38 8.71 14.22
N LEU A 470 -10.65 8.82 12.92
CA LEU A 470 -10.51 10.10 12.23
C LEU A 470 -11.70 11.06 12.32
N PHE A 471 -12.93 10.61 12.63
CA PHE A 471 -14.12 11.43 12.35
C PHE A 471 -15.32 11.23 13.30
N LYS A 472 -16.07 12.33 13.42
CA LYS A 472 -17.28 12.66 14.20
C LYS A 472 -18.13 11.47 14.70
N GLY A 473 -18.35 11.42 16.01
CA GLY A 473 -19.30 10.52 16.67
C GLY A 473 -18.80 9.11 17.00
N LYS A 474 -17.49 8.84 16.85
CA LYS A 474 -16.87 7.56 17.23
C LYS A 474 -15.56 7.81 17.99
N GLY A 475 -15.32 7.04 19.06
CA GLY A 475 -14.17 7.19 19.96
C GLY A 475 -14.50 8.03 21.20
N VAL A 476 -13.70 7.91 22.26
CA VAL A 476 -14.00 8.49 23.59
C VAL A 476 -13.95 10.02 23.63
N CYS A 477 -13.16 10.66 22.79
CA CYS A 477 -13.10 12.12 22.69
C CYS A 477 -13.95 12.67 21.53
N ALA A 478 -14.82 11.87 20.89
CA ALA A 478 -15.59 12.27 19.70
C ALA A 478 -16.43 13.54 19.88
N ALA A 479 -16.85 13.85 21.10
CA ALA A 479 -17.59 15.08 21.44
C ALA A 479 -16.75 16.36 21.28
N PHE A 480 -15.42 16.23 21.22
CA PHE A 480 -14.47 17.33 21.14
C PHE A 480 -13.87 17.52 19.73
N HIS A 481 -14.36 16.77 18.74
CA HIS A 481 -13.90 16.84 17.35
C HIS A 481 -15.06 17.26 16.45
N ASP A 482 -14.83 18.25 15.60
CA ASP A 482 -15.78 18.72 14.59
C ASP A 482 -15.12 18.78 13.20
N GLU A 483 -15.92 18.83 12.15
CA GLU A 483 -15.44 18.89 10.76
C GLU A 483 -16.20 20.01 10.03
N ASP A 484 -15.46 20.87 9.33
CA ASP A 484 -16.07 21.92 8.50
C ASP A 484 -16.64 21.36 7.18
N ASP A 485 -17.39 22.20 6.46
CA ASP A 485 -18.00 21.82 5.17
C ASP A 485 -16.97 21.46 4.07
N HIS A 486 -15.68 21.69 4.30
CA HIS A 486 -14.58 21.42 3.39
C HIS A 486 -13.77 20.19 3.79
N GLY A 487 -14.15 19.51 4.88
CA GLY A 487 -13.50 18.30 5.37
C GLY A 487 -12.27 18.53 6.25
N ASN A 488 -12.07 19.75 6.75
CA ASN A 488 -11.00 20.03 7.71
C ASN A 488 -11.47 19.68 9.12
N CYS A 489 -10.67 18.88 9.82
CA CYS A 489 -10.93 18.51 11.22
C CYS A 489 -10.51 19.66 12.16
N ALA A 490 -11.40 20.01 13.07
CA ALA A 490 -11.19 20.96 14.15
C ALA A 490 -11.33 20.25 15.48
N VAL A 491 -10.39 20.49 16.39
CA VAL A 491 -10.38 19.89 17.72
C VAL A 491 -10.53 20.97 18.76
N PHE A 492 -11.48 20.76 19.67
CA PHE A 492 -11.76 21.65 20.78
C PHE A 492 -11.10 21.12 22.06
N HIS A 493 -10.28 21.93 22.73
CA HIS A 493 -9.61 21.54 23.97
C HIS A 493 -10.33 22.15 25.19
N PRO A 494 -11.12 21.37 25.97
CA PRO A 494 -12.00 21.91 27.00
C PRO A 494 -11.28 22.63 28.15
N SER A 495 -10.03 22.29 28.48
CA SER A 495 -9.32 23.00 29.57
C SER A 495 -8.61 24.29 29.14
N THR A 496 -8.47 24.55 27.83
CA THR A 496 -7.88 25.79 27.30
C THR A 496 -8.88 26.65 26.54
N ASP A 497 -10.10 26.14 26.33
CA ASP A 497 -11.17 26.76 25.55
C ASP A 497 -10.74 27.18 24.12
N GLN A 498 -9.80 26.41 23.53
CA GLN A 498 -9.27 26.68 22.21
C GLN A 498 -9.80 25.70 21.17
N LEU A 499 -10.25 26.25 20.04
CA LEU A 499 -10.54 25.51 18.82
C LEU A 499 -9.30 25.54 17.91
N ARG A 500 -8.82 24.37 17.50
CA ARG A 500 -7.62 24.22 16.66
C ARG A 500 -7.93 23.38 15.43
N LEU A 501 -7.63 23.90 14.25
CA LEU A 501 -7.59 23.10 13.02
C LEU A 501 -6.44 22.09 13.10
N THR A 502 -6.74 20.81 12.93
CA THR A 502 -5.73 19.76 12.93
C THR A 502 -5.15 19.54 11.54
N LYS A 503 -3.86 19.22 11.50
CA LYS A 503 -3.21 18.76 10.27
C LYS A 503 -3.49 17.26 10.09
N ALA A 504 -3.25 16.75 8.89
CA ALA A 504 -3.30 15.31 8.63
C ALA A 504 -2.44 14.55 9.67
N GLY A 505 -3.06 13.61 10.38
CA GLY A 505 -2.40 12.84 11.45
C GLY A 505 -2.61 13.37 12.87
N GLN A 506 -3.08 14.61 13.07
CA GLN A 506 -3.29 15.20 14.40
C GLN A 506 -4.71 15.00 14.94
N GLY A 507 -4.85 14.82 16.25
CA GLY A 507 -6.15 14.70 16.92
C GLY A 507 -6.91 13.44 16.48
N ILE A 508 -6.24 12.28 16.49
CA ILE A 508 -6.86 11.01 16.09
C ILE A 508 -6.91 10.09 17.32
N ALA A 509 -8.10 9.65 17.75
CA ALA A 509 -8.33 8.95 19.03
C ALA A 509 -8.16 7.43 18.94
N ILE A 510 -7.48 6.75 19.85
CA ILE A 510 -7.06 5.34 19.60
C ILE A 510 -7.93 4.34 20.31
N GLY A 511 -8.72 3.55 19.59
CA GLY A 511 -9.63 2.63 20.26
C GLY A 511 -10.56 3.40 21.20
N ASN A 512 -10.54 3.02 22.48
CA ASN A 512 -11.24 3.73 23.55
C ASN A 512 -10.33 4.74 24.30
N GLU A 513 -9.15 5.05 23.80
CA GLU A 513 -8.24 6.04 24.37
C GLU A 513 -8.47 7.43 23.73
N PRO A 514 -8.42 8.52 24.51
CA PRO A 514 -8.56 9.86 23.99
C PRO A 514 -7.41 10.21 23.04
N CYS A 515 -7.66 11.09 22.07
CA CYS A 515 -6.61 11.53 21.15
C CYS A 515 -5.49 12.28 21.89
N GLU A 516 -4.34 12.46 21.25
CA GLU A 516 -3.17 13.21 21.76
C GLU A 516 -3.51 14.61 22.32
N ILE A 517 -4.62 15.22 21.87
CA ILE A 517 -5.10 16.54 22.31
C ILE A 517 -5.96 16.43 23.58
N HIS A 518 -6.53 15.26 23.89
CA HIS A 518 -7.43 15.03 25.03
C HIS A 518 -6.90 14.01 26.03
N GLN A 519 -5.63 13.63 25.94
CA GLN A 519 -4.98 12.81 26.95
C GLN A 519 -5.03 13.51 28.32
N GLY A 520 -5.75 12.91 29.27
CA GLY A 520 -5.99 13.46 30.61
C GLY A 520 -7.29 14.28 30.78
N LEU A 521 -8.12 14.39 29.74
CA LEU A 521 -9.42 15.07 29.79
C LEU A 521 -10.63 14.12 29.81
N VAL A 522 -10.44 12.86 29.44
CA VAL A 522 -11.50 11.85 29.25
C VAL A 522 -11.33 10.68 30.20
#